data_AF-A0A2H0W6X5-F1
#
_entry.id   AF-A0A2H0W6X5-F1
#
_cell.length_a   1.000
_cell.length_b   1.000
_cell.length_c   1.000
_cell.angle_alpha   90.00
_cell.angle_beta   90.00
_cell.angle_gamma   90.00
#
_symmetry.space_group_name_H-M   'P 1'
#
loop_
_entity.id
_entity.type
_entity.pdbx_description
1 polymer ?
#
loop_
_entity_poly.entity_id
_entity_poly.type
_entity_poly.pdbx_seq_one_letter_code
_entity_poly.pdbx_strand_id
1 'polypeptide(L)'
;MKKVKGLALRNSKGFTLIELLIVILIIGILATIAIVSYSGATARAKKAATVQTLNDAIKGTAVCLASGGTVQTYSVGNNVCSADAGITTKYPAASLNDYTISGSTNTTTGVIAYTVTGGPSGQAITCTAGSNCK
;
A
#
# COMPACT_ATOMS: atom_id res chain seq x y z
N MET A 1 62.00 48.62 9.85
CA MET A 1 61.61 47.69 10.94
C MET A 1 60.18 47.22 10.69
N LYS A 2 59.97 45.93 10.35
CA LYS A 2 58.66 45.38 9.95
C LYS A 2 58.07 44.60 11.13
N LYS A 3 56.98 45.09 11.73
CA LYS A 3 56.30 44.41 12.85
C LYS A 3 55.67 43.10 12.37
N VAL A 4 56.08 41.98 12.96
CA VAL A 4 55.46 40.67 12.73
C VAL A 4 54.17 40.63 13.56
N LYS A 5 53.00 40.59 12.90
CA LYS A 5 51.70 40.40 13.57
C LYS A 5 51.57 38.94 13.98
N GLY A 6 51.41 38.68 15.29
CA GLY A 6 51.14 37.35 15.82
C GLY A 6 49.81 36.80 15.28
N LEU A 7 49.88 35.62 14.67
CA LEU A 7 48.73 34.91 14.12
C LEU A 7 47.96 34.26 15.28
N ALA A 8 46.77 34.77 15.59
CA ALA A 8 45.90 34.20 16.63
C ALA A 8 45.52 32.75 16.25
N LEU A 9 45.95 31.79 17.07
CA LEU A 9 45.57 30.38 16.95
C LEU A 9 44.05 30.24 17.17
N ARG A 10 43.31 29.99 16.09
CA ARG A 10 41.88 29.67 16.18
C ARG A 10 41.72 28.34 16.94
N ASN A 11 40.99 28.37 18.04
CA ASN A 11 40.67 27.20 18.85
C ASN A 11 39.72 26.26 18.09
N SER A 12 40.26 25.40 17.25
CA SER A 12 39.51 24.37 16.53
C SER A 12 39.14 23.24 17.50
N LYS A 13 37.97 23.34 18.14
CA LYS A 13 37.41 22.22 18.89
C LYS A 13 37.05 21.10 17.90
N GLY A 14 37.82 20.02 17.90
CA GLY A 14 37.51 18.81 17.16
C GLY A 14 36.41 18.00 17.84
N PHE A 15 35.63 17.27 17.04
CA PHE A 15 34.68 16.28 17.53
C PHE A 15 35.45 15.13 18.19
N THR A 16 35.05 14.70 19.37
CA THR A 16 35.69 13.57 20.06
C THR A 16 35.20 12.26 19.46
N LEU A 17 36.07 11.24 19.43
CA LEU A 17 35.69 9.91 18.97
C LEU A 17 34.58 9.30 19.84
N ILE A 18 34.54 9.64 21.12
CA ILE A 18 33.50 9.19 22.03
C ILE A 18 32.13 9.81 21.72
N GLU A 19 32.09 11.08 21.28
CA GLU A 19 30.85 11.71 20.82
C GLU A 19 30.31 11.00 19.58
N LEU A 20 31.16 10.64 18.62
CA LEU A 20 30.72 9.84 17.46
C LEU A 20 30.27 8.44 17.85
N LEU A 21 30.93 7.79 18.81
CA LEU A 21 30.59 6.45 19.27
C LEU A 21 29.21 6.40 19.93
N ILE A 22 28.87 7.38 20.76
CA ILE A 22 27.55 7.44 21.41
C ILE A 22 26.45 7.69 20.37
N VAL A 23 26.71 8.52 19.36
CA VAL A 23 25.73 8.81 18.31
C VAL A 23 25.38 7.55 17.50
N ILE A 24 26.39 6.78 17.06
CA ILE A 24 26.12 5.55 16.31
C ILE A 24 25.42 4.49 17.17
N LEU A 25 25.69 4.46 18.48
CA LEU A 25 25.02 3.58 19.42
C LEU A 25 23.53 3.91 19.55
N ILE A 26 23.18 5.19 19.69
CA ILE A 26 21.78 5.63 19.78
C ILE A 26 21.04 5.36 18.46
N ILE A 27 21.65 5.68 17.31
CA ILE A 27 21.06 5.41 15.99
C ILE A 27 20.85 3.89 15.80
N GLY A 28 21.79 3.06 16.27
CA GLY A 28 21.67 1.61 16.24
C GLY A 28 20.44 1.10 16.99
N ILE A 29 20.20 1.59 18.22
CA ILE A 29 19.02 1.21 19.02
C ILE A 29 17.74 1.66 18.30
N LEU A 30 17.66 2.92 17.86
CA LEU A 30 16.47 3.45 17.20
C LEU A 30 16.16 2.70 15.89
N ALA A 31 17.18 2.32 15.12
CA ALA A 31 17.02 1.60 13.87
C ALA A 31 16.33 0.24 14.06
N THR A 32 16.71 -0.53 15.07
CA THR A 32 16.10 -1.85 15.33
C THR A 32 14.61 -1.77 15.66
N ILE A 33 14.21 -0.81 16.51
CA ILE A 33 12.80 -0.58 16.87
C ILE A 33 11.99 -0.09 15.65
N ALA A 34 12.59 0.78 14.84
CA ALA A 34 11.97 1.29 13.63
C ALA A 34 11.68 0.17 12.62
N ILE A 35 12.59 -0.80 12.44
CA ILE A 35 12.41 -1.90 11.48
C ILE A 35 11.18 -2.76 11.83
N VAL A 36 11.07 -3.20 13.09
CA VAL A 36 9.96 -4.08 13.51
C VAL A 36 8.63 -3.35 13.40
N SER A 37 8.56 -2.09 13.86
CA SER A 37 7.33 -1.29 13.80
C SER A 37 6.90 -0.95 12.36
N TYR A 38 7.86 -0.63 11.48
CA TYR A 38 7.59 -0.27 10.09
C TYR A 38 7.06 -1.46 9.26
N SER A 39 7.59 -2.67 9.49
CA SER A 39 7.13 -3.88 8.77
C SER A 39 5.64 -4.18 9.01
N GLY A 40 5.17 -4.08 10.26
CA GLY A 40 3.76 -4.30 10.58
C GLY A 40 2.83 -3.19 10.07
N ALA A 41 3.28 -1.93 10.14
CA ALA A 41 2.52 -0.79 9.65
C ALA A 41 2.32 -0.85 8.12
N THR A 42 3.39 -1.12 7.38
CA THR A 42 3.33 -1.26 5.92
C THR A 42 2.46 -2.44 5.49
N ALA A 43 2.53 -3.58 6.19
CA ALA A 43 1.67 -4.73 5.92
C ALA A 43 0.17 -4.39 6.09
N ARG A 44 -0.20 -3.66 7.15
CA ARG A 44 -1.58 -3.20 7.37
C ARG A 44 -2.04 -2.19 6.32
N ALA A 45 -1.17 -1.25 5.92
CA ALA A 45 -1.46 -0.29 4.88
C ALA A 45 -1.71 -0.96 3.52
N LYS A 46 -0.84 -1.93 3.15
CA LYS A 46 -1.00 -2.76 1.95
C LYS A 46 -2.32 -3.53 1.96
N LYS A 47 -2.66 -4.17 3.09
CA LYS A 47 -3.97 -4.84 3.26
C LYS A 47 -5.13 -3.87 3.01
N ALA A 48 -5.12 -2.71 3.67
CA ALA A 48 -6.19 -1.71 3.56
C ALA A 48 -6.34 -1.19 2.13
N ALA A 49 -5.23 -0.90 1.43
CA ALA A 49 -5.23 -0.46 0.05
C ALA A 49 -5.81 -1.52 -0.91
N THR A 50 -5.45 -2.79 -0.70
CA THR A 50 -6.01 -3.90 -1.49
C THR A 50 -7.51 -4.06 -1.22
N VAL A 51 -7.95 -4.08 0.05
CA VAL A 51 -9.37 -4.15 0.42
C VAL A 51 -10.17 -3.02 -0.21
N GLN A 52 -9.64 -1.79 -0.18
CA GLN A 52 -10.28 -0.64 -0.80
C GLN A 52 -10.47 -0.84 -2.31
N THR A 53 -9.42 -1.24 -3.02
CA THR A 53 -9.48 -1.49 -4.47
C THR A 53 -10.53 -2.55 -4.82
N LEU A 54 -10.59 -3.65 -4.06
CA LEU A 54 -11.58 -4.71 -4.27
C LEU A 54 -13.02 -4.20 -4.04
N ASN A 55 -13.22 -3.44 -2.96
CA ASN A 55 -14.52 -2.88 -2.63
C ASN A 55 -14.98 -1.82 -3.64
N ASP A 56 -14.06 -1.09 -4.26
CA ASP A 56 -14.42 -0.13 -5.30
C ASP A 56 -14.92 -0.82 -6.57
N ALA A 57 -14.37 -1.99 -6.93
CA ALA A 57 -14.92 -2.82 -8.00
C ALA A 57 -16.32 -3.39 -7.64
N ILE A 58 -16.54 -3.82 -6.39
CA ILE A 58 -17.86 -4.27 -5.89
C ILE A 58 -18.88 -3.13 -5.93
N LYS A 59 -18.52 -1.92 -5.50
CA LYS A 59 -19.39 -0.75 -5.65
C LYS A 59 -19.66 -0.44 -7.12
N GLY A 60 -18.65 -0.63 -7.98
CA GLY A 60 -18.78 -0.48 -9.42
C GLY A 60 -19.90 -1.33 -10.03
N THR A 61 -20.14 -2.55 -9.53
CA THR A 61 -21.28 -3.36 -10.02
C THR A 61 -22.61 -2.83 -9.55
N ALA A 62 -22.70 -2.36 -8.29
CA ALA A 62 -23.93 -1.76 -7.78
C ALA A 62 -24.31 -0.49 -8.55
N VAL A 63 -23.33 0.38 -8.84
CA VAL A 63 -23.56 1.58 -9.65
C VAL A 63 -23.90 1.21 -11.10
N CYS A 64 -23.27 0.17 -11.66
CA CYS A 64 -23.58 -0.34 -12.99
C CYS A 64 -25.05 -0.76 -13.13
N LEU A 65 -25.54 -1.61 -12.23
CA LEU A 65 -26.94 -2.05 -12.22
C LEU A 65 -27.90 -0.88 -11.97
N ALA A 66 -27.57 0.03 -11.05
CA ALA A 66 -28.39 1.21 -10.77
C ALA A 66 -28.49 2.17 -11.96
N SER A 67 -27.49 2.17 -12.85
CA SER A 67 -27.46 2.98 -14.07
C SER A 67 -28.10 2.27 -15.27
N GLY A 68 -28.66 1.07 -15.08
CA GLY A 68 -29.24 0.26 -16.17
C GLY A 68 -28.19 -0.42 -17.06
N GLY A 69 -26.91 -0.42 -16.65
CA GLY A 69 -25.83 -1.10 -17.36
C GLY A 69 -25.76 -2.60 -17.04
N THR A 70 -24.95 -3.31 -17.82
CA THR A 70 -24.71 -4.75 -17.63
C THR A 70 -23.34 -4.95 -16.99
N VAL A 71 -23.29 -5.72 -15.90
CA VAL A 71 -22.03 -6.12 -15.27
C VAL A 71 -21.33 -7.13 -16.17
N GLN A 72 -20.06 -6.87 -16.46
CA GLN A 72 -19.23 -7.70 -17.33
C GLN A 72 -18.62 -8.86 -16.56
N THR A 73 -18.27 -9.94 -17.27
CA THR A 73 -17.53 -11.05 -16.68
C THR A 73 -16.21 -10.59 -16.10
N TYR A 74 -15.85 -11.07 -14.90
CA TYR A 74 -14.56 -10.79 -14.27
C TYR A 74 -13.42 -11.10 -15.23
N SER A 75 -12.64 -10.09 -15.54
CA SER A 75 -11.40 -10.20 -16.28
C SER A 75 -10.48 -9.06 -15.83
N VAL A 76 -9.24 -9.41 -15.50
CA VAL A 76 -8.27 -8.49 -14.92
C VAL A 76 -8.08 -7.26 -15.82
N GLY A 77 -8.22 -6.07 -15.25
CA GLY A 77 -8.02 -4.81 -15.97
C GLY A 77 -9.16 -4.39 -16.91
N ASN A 78 -10.18 -5.24 -17.11
CA ASN A 78 -11.39 -4.87 -17.84
C ASN A 78 -12.33 -4.04 -16.98
N ASN A 79 -13.23 -3.30 -17.64
CA ASN A 79 -14.29 -2.57 -16.97
C ASN A 79 -15.27 -3.53 -16.27
N VAL A 80 -15.74 -3.12 -15.10
CA VAL A 80 -16.77 -3.82 -14.32
C VAL A 80 -18.14 -3.75 -15.00
N CYS A 81 -18.42 -2.63 -15.65
CA CYS A 81 -19.67 -2.37 -16.37
C CYS A 81 -19.43 -2.33 -17.88
N SER A 82 -20.45 -2.62 -18.68
CA SER A 82 -20.44 -2.37 -20.12
C SER A 82 -20.17 -0.89 -20.42
N ALA A 83 -19.43 -0.63 -21.50
CA ALA A 83 -18.94 0.72 -21.83
C ALA A 83 -20.09 1.74 -22.04
N ASP A 84 -21.27 1.26 -22.41
CA ASP A 84 -22.46 2.07 -22.66
C ASP A 84 -22.98 2.82 -21.43
N ALA A 85 -22.61 2.38 -20.21
CA ALA A 85 -23.03 3.05 -18.97
C ALA A 85 -22.10 4.21 -18.54
N GLY A 86 -21.01 4.48 -19.28
CA GLY A 86 -20.04 5.52 -18.90
C GLY A 86 -19.25 5.23 -17.62
N ILE A 87 -19.37 4.02 -17.05
CA ILE A 87 -18.67 3.61 -15.82
C ILE A 87 -17.33 2.98 -16.17
N THR A 88 -16.25 3.63 -15.72
CA THR A 88 -14.88 3.23 -16.02
C THR A 88 -14.19 2.44 -14.91
N THR A 89 -14.91 2.06 -13.86
CA THR A 89 -14.37 1.21 -12.78
C THR A 89 -13.88 -0.10 -13.37
N LYS A 90 -12.65 -0.49 -13.04
CA LYS A 90 -12.00 -1.70 -13.56
C LYS A 90 -11.91 -2.78 -12.50
N TYR A 91 -11.90 -4.02 -12.95
CA TYR A 91 -11.50 -5.14 -12.12
C TYR A 91 -10.03 -4.99 -11.70
N PRO A 92 -9.70 -5.37 -10.46
CA PRO A 92 -8.36 -5.23 -9.90
C PRO A 92 -7.31 -6.00 -10.73
N ALA A 93 -6.05 -5.59 -10.61
CA ALA A 93 -4.93 -6.37 -11.12
C ALA A 93 -4.88 -7.75 -10.43
N ALA A 94 -4.35 -8.77 -11.14
CA ALA A 94 -4.17 -10.12 -10.58
C ALA A 94 -3.21 -10.15 -9.37
N SER A 95 -2.36 -9.14 -9.23
CA SER A 95 -1.51 -8.94 -8.07
C SER A 95 -1.57 -7.49 -7.60
N LEU A 96 -1.79 -7.30 -6.29
CA LEU A 96 -1.82 -5.98 -5.64
C LEU A 96 -1.17 -6.07 -4.26
N ASN A 97 -0.12 -5.29 -4.02
CA ASN A 97 0.50 -5.15 -2.70
C ASN A 97 0.89 -6.49 -2.04
N ASP A 98 1.51 -7.38 -2.81
CA ASP A 98 1.91 -8.74 -2.41
C ASP A 98 0.75 -9.73 -2.19
N TYR A 99 -0.47 -9.36 -2.58
CA TYR A 99 -1.62 -10.25 -2.67
C TYR A 99 -1.82 -10.75 -4.09
N THR A 100 -2.23 -12.00 -4.24
CA THR A 100 -2.74 -12.58 -5.49
C THR A 100 -4.26 -12.59 -5.46
N ILE A 101 -4.89 -12.11 -6.53
CA ILE A 101 -6.33 -11.90 -6.60
C ILE A 101 -6.89 -12.63 -7.81
N SER A 102 -7.86 -13.48 -7.56
CA SER A 102 -8.74 -14.08 -8.57
C SER A 102 -10.18 -13.69 -8.27
N GLY A 103 -11.01 -13.64 -9.29
CA GLY A 103 -12.40 -13.24 -9.16
C GLY A 103 -13.33 -14.03 -10.06
N SER A 104 -14.61 -13.95 -9.74
CA SER A 104 -15.71 -14.40 -10.56
C SER A 104 -16.89 -13.45 -10.37
N THR A 105 -17.74 -13.34 -11.39
CA THR A 105 -18.90 -12.44 -11.41
C THR A 105 -20.12 -13.22 -11.87
N ASN A 106 -21.24 -13.02 -11.19
CA ASN A 106 -22.54 -13.37 -11.71
C ASN A 106 -23.13 -12.13 -12.41
N THR A 107 -23.12 -12.13 -13.75
CA THR A 107 -23.56 -10.98 -14.55
C THR A 107 -25.07 -10.73 -14.45
N THR A 108 -25.86 -11.74 -14.10
CA THR A 108 -27.31 -11.63 -13.87
C THR A 108 -27.64 -10.89 -12.57
N THR A 109 -26.90 -11.16 -11.50
CA THR A 109 -27.16 -10.54 -10.18
C THR A 109 -26.21 -9.39 -9.84
N GLY A 110 -25.18 -9.14 -10.67
CA GLY A 110 -24.15 -8.13 -10.41
C GLY A 110 -23.24 -8.46 -9.23
N VAL A 111 -23.24 -9.72 -8.77
CA VAL A 111 -22.46 -10.16 -7.61
C VAL A 111 -21.04 -10.53 -8.01
N ILE A 112 -20.04 -9.96 -7.34
CA ILE A 112 -18.63 -10.36 -7.46
C ILE A 112 -18.25 -11.25 -6.29
N ALA A 113 -17.46 -12.29 -6.57
CA ALA A 113 -16.74 -13.09 -5.60
C ALA A 113 -15.23 -12.98 -5.87
N TYR A 114 -14.45 -12.64 -4.84
CA TYR A 114 -12.99 -12.60 -4.91
C TYR A 114 -12.37 -13.69 -4.04
N THR A 115 -11.30 -14.29 -4.55
CA THR A 115 -10.38 -15.13 -3.81
C THR A 115 -9.05 -14.39 -3.73
N VAL A 116 -8.62 -14.07 -2.51
CA VAL A 116 -7.37 -13.34 -2.25
C VAL A 116 -6.44 -14.24 -1.46
N THR A 117 -5.22 -14.43 -1.95
CA THR A 117 -4.19 -15.25 -1.29
C THR A 117 -2.88 -14.47 -1.17
N GLY A 118 -1.97 -14.96 -0.32
CA GLY A 118 -0.72 -14.27 -0.01
C GLY A 118 -0.92 -13.10 0.95
N GLY A 119 -0.13 -12.04 0.74
CA GLY A 119 -0.11 -10.86 1.60
C GLY A 119 1.14 -10.76 2.47
N PRO A 120 1.55 -9.54 2.84
CA PRO A 120 2.68 -9.32 3.72
C PRO A 120 2.38 -9.82 5.14
N SER A 121 3.35 -10.51 5.74
CA SER A 121 3.35 -10.86 7.17
C SER A 121 2.10 -11.63 7.65
N GLY A 122 1.51 -12.48 6.80
CA GLY A 122 0.36 -13.34 7.15
C GLY A 122 -0.99 -12.61 7.25
N GLN A 123 -1.07 -11.36 6.80
CA GLN A 123 -2.30 -10.58 6.81
C GLN A 123 -3.29 -11.10 5.76
N ALA A 124 -4.31 -11.84 6.18
CA ALA A 124 -5.34 -12.35 5.28
C ALA A 124 -6.39 -11.29 4.91
N ILE A 125 -6.89 -11.37 3.68
CA ILE A 125 -8.08 -10.66 3.19
C ILE A 125 -9.15 -11.71 2.90
N THR A 126 -10.35 -11.51 3.44
CA THR A 126 -11.51 -12.36 3.23
C THR A 126 -12.57 -11.59 2.47
N CYS A 127 -13.05 -12.15 1.37
CA CYS A 127 -14.16 -11.60 0.59
C CYS A 127 -15.29 -12.63 0.55
N THR A 128 -16.50 -12.21 0.88
CA THR A 128 -17.70 -13.03 0.74
C THR A 128 -18.46 -12.55 -0.49
N ALA A 129 -18.94 -13.48 -1.33
CA ALA A 129 -19.69 -13.15 -2.53
C ALA A 129 -20.87 -12.23 -2.18
N GLY A 130 -20.96 -11.08 -2.85
CA GLY A 130 -22.03 -10.10 -2.63
C GLY A 130 -21.87 -9.24 -1.37
N SER A 131 -20.68 -9.23 -0.77
CA SER A 131 -20.36 -8.39 0.40
C SER A 131 -18.96 -7.77 0.25
N ASN A 132 -18.69 -6.74 1.04
CA ASN A 132 -17.37 -6.10 1.07
C ASN A 132 -16.28 -7.06 1.58
N CYS A 133 -15.08 -6.92 1.03
CA CYS A 133 -13.86 -7.56 1.51
C CYS A 133 -13.37 -6.93 2.84
N LYS A 134 -12.73 -7.74 3.68
CA LYS A 134 -12.18 -7.33 5.00
C LYS A 134 -10.88 -8.04 5.37
#